data_AF-A0A3M1DKX1-F1
#
_entry.id   AF-A0A3M1DKX1-F1
#
_cell.length_a   1.000
_cell.length_b   1.000
_cell.length_c   1.000
_cell.angle_alpha   90.00
_cell.angle_beta   90.00
_cell.angle_gamma   90.00
#
_symmetry.space_group_name_H-M   'P 1'
#
loop_
_entity.id
_entity.type
_entity.pdbx_description
1 polymer ?
#
loop_
_entity_poly.entity_id
_entity_poly.type
_entity_poly.pdbx_seq_one_letter_code
_entity_poly.pdbx_strand_id
1 'polypeptide(L)'
;ITRAFRDHMRIRWLVHRSMPGSSSSIARRWNRPLVVPFLKPRFTSRCREPFVILVSGEKGMGIDAQLHQKYLNQILELRKKDPKPTVQFRQTNRYQRLEKGFWFHGNQEYLFVGLFKVYDNSNKTPSIGFVQDSSDRVYLEISTAGIGKRFAQFYKTLIQKLPKQFERNEKFDFSNWDPAKKRNQVYFRDCIPEEAFEIALCEVKPWIEGIMPEDIKKEHLVTEDEFEERMNVINKFKDTHQKNGSSSQETDASQEADLSMILYGPPGTGKTYVTRKLAVEICDGVAPKSRKEVRKRFEQLRKLGRIHFVTFHQSFSYEDFVEGIRPDLKTNDGLLRYKLEDGVFKTLCKEAKEKPNDNFVLIIDEINRANISKVFGELITLIEEDKRLGADEEITVQLPYSRADDFGVPPNLYIIGTMNTADRSIAMLDTALRRRFSFREIMPDPSLL
;
A
#
# COMPACT_ATOMS: atom_id res chain seq x y z
N ILE A 1 -25.43 37.51 4.86
CA ILE A 1 -26.60 38.22 5.45
C ILE A 1 -27.83 37.72 4.71
N THR A 2 -28.85 37.06 5.29
CA THR A 2 -29.08 36.59 6.68
C THR A 2 -30.22 35.55 6.71
N ARG A 3 -30.10 34.53 7.58
CA ARG A 3 -31.16 33.80 8.33
C ARG A 3 -32.35 33.13 7.58
N ALA A 4 -33.12 32.19 8.18
CA ALA A 4 -32.89 31.01 9.05
C ALA A 4 -34.26 30.50 9.62
N PHE A 5 -34.21 29.42 10.42
CA PHE A 5 -35.29 28.78 11.23
C PHE A 5 -36.27 27.87 10.46
N ARG A 6 -36.70 26.67 10.94
CA ARG A 6 -37.08 26.14 12.29
C ARG A 6 -38.45 26.68 12.78
N ASP A 7 -39.30 25.97 13.55
CA ASP A 7 -39.30 24.63 14.19
C ASP A 7 -40.82 24.19 14.33
N HIS A 8 -41.40 23.35 15.22
CA HIS A 8 -40.98 22.61 16.42
C HIS A 8 -41.93 21.43 16.78
N MET A 9 -41.37 20.34 17.33
CA MET A 9 -41.98 19.34 18.26
C MET A 9 -43.20 18.46 17.83
N ARG A 10 -43.75 17.52 18.65
CA ARG A 10 -43.27 16.37 19.49
C ARG A 10 -44.44 15.87 20.40
N ILE A 11 -44.41 14.61 20.88
CA ILE A 11 -45.00 14.06 22.16
C ILE A 11 -46.40 13.35 22.21
N ARG A 12 -46.42 12.20 22.94
CA ARG A 12 -47.49 11.44 23.68
C ARG A 12 -48.46 10.40 23.04
N TRP A 13 -48.16 9.13 23.32
CA TRP A 13 -48.92 8.16 24.17
C TRP A 13 -50.46 8.30 24.34
N LEU A 14 -51.20 7.18 24.18
CA LEU A 14 -51.83 6.42 25.30
C LEU A 14 -52.38 5.03 24.86
N VAL A 15 -52.99 4.27 25.79
CA VAL A 15 -53.24 2.81 25.75
C VAL A 15 -54.58 2.43 26.42
N HIS A 16 -55.40 1.52 25.84
CA HIS A 16 -56.08 0.41 26.57
C HIS A 16 -56.98 -0.54 25.75
N ARG A 17 -56.93 -1.85 26.09
CA ARG A 17 -57.99 -2.92 26.05
C ARG A 17 -58.65 -3.25 24.67
N SER A 18 -59.24 -4.43 24.42
CA SER A 18 -59.83 -5.48 25.29
C SER A 18 -59.68 -6.92 24.74
N MET A 19 -59.91 -7.93 25.57
CA MET A 19 -60.27 -9.33 25.21
C MET A 19 -61.68 -9.65 25.78
N PRO A 20 -62.38 -10.70 25.30
CA PRO A 20 -62.55 -11.91 26.15
C PRO A 20 -62.77 -13.27 25.43
N GLY A 21 -62.59 -14.38 26.18
CA GLY A 21 -63.11 -15.73 25.88
C GLY A 21 -62.15 -16.70 25.15
N SER A 22 -62.10 -18.01 25.45
CA SER A 22 -62.71 -18.79 26.55
C SER A 22 -61.97 -20.13 26.82
N SER A 23 -62.22 -20.72 28.00
CA SER A 23 -61.87 -22.08 28.52
C SER A 23 -61.80 -23.24 27.48
N SER A 24 -61.08 -24.37 27.65
CA SER A 24 -60.62 -25.15 28.85
C SER A 24 -59.61 -26.27 28.40
N SER A 25 -58.92 -27.11 29.20
CA SER A 25 -58.49 -27.18 30.63
C SER A 25 -57.58 -28.45 30.88
N ILE A 26 -57.26 -28.80 32.14
CA ILE A 26 -56.70 -30.10 32.65
C ILE A 26 -55.26 -30.54 32.24
N ALA A 27 -54.28 -30.00 32.97
CA ALA A 27 -53.36 -30.71 33.91
C ALA A 27 -52.59 -32.03 33.61
N ARG A 28 -51.28 -31.98 33.94
CA ARG A 28 -50.36 -33.02 34.51
C ARG A 28 -49.49 -33.95 33.63
N ARG A 29 -48.18 -33.61 33.65
CA ARG A 29 -47.01 -34.46 34.02
C ARG A 29 -46.46 -35.46 32.98
N TRP A 30 -45.17 -35.33 32.63
CA TRP A 30 -44.06 -36.28 32.93
C TRP A 30 -42.72 -35.82 32.29
N ASN A 31 -41.58 -36.29 32.80
CA ASN A 31 -40.23 -35.90 32.37
C ASN A 31 -39.64 -36.85 31.31
N ARG A 32 -39.07 -36.31 30.22
CA ARG A 32 -37.64 -36.45 29.80
C ARG A 32 -37.38 -35.83 28.40
N PRO A 33 -36.14 -35.43 28.07
CA PRO A 33 -35.81 -34.80 26.79
C PRO A 33 -35.55 -35.83 25.68
N LEU A 34 -35.72 -35.40 24.42
CA LEU A 34 -35.34 -36.15 23.22
C LEU A 34 -34.80 -35.17 22.16
N VAL A 35 -33.69 -35.52 21.53
CA VAL A 35 -33.00 -34.70 20.51
C VAL A 35 -33.60 -34.99 19.14
N VAL A 36 -33.82 -33.95 18.32
CA VAL A 36 -34.25 -34.07 16.91
C VAL A 36 -33.41 -33.10 16.05
N PRO A 37 -32.79 -33.56 14.94
CA PRO A 37 -31.93 -32.72 14.10
C PRO A 37 -32.73 -31.84 13.12
N PHE A 38 -32.11 -30.74 12.67
CA PHE A 38 -32.74 -29.74 11.81
C PHE A 38 -32.68 -30.10 10.31
N LEU A 39 -33.80 -29.96 9.61
CA LEU A 39 -33.91 -30.15 8.15
C LEU A 39 -34.08 -28.80 7.42
N LYS A 40 -33.48 -28.70 6.22
CA LYS A 40 -33.79 -27.69 5.18
C LYS A 40 -35.17 -28.02 4.55
N PRO A 41 -35.99 -27.06 4.03
CA PRO A 41 -35.63 -26.34 2.79
C PRO A 41 -36.25 -24.94 2.49
N ARG A 42 -35.69 -24.31 1.44
CA ARG A 42 -36.26 -23.37 0.42
C ARG A 42 -37.36 -22.35 0.77
N PHE A 43 -37.14 -21.10 0.36
CA PHE A 43 -38.16 -20.16 -0.15
C PHE A 43 -37.59 -19.33 -1.33
N THR A 44 -38.45 -18.66 -2.13
CA THR A 44 -38.07 -18.01 -3.40
C THR A 44 -38.85 -16.71 -3.71
N SER A 45 -38.15 -15.63 -4.09
CA SER A 45 -38.62 -14.41 -4.81
C SER A 45 -39.69 -13.53 -4.09
N ARG A 46 -39.77 -12.19 -4.22
CA ARG A 46 -39.54 -11.23 -5.33
C ARG A 46 -39.26 -9.79 -4.80
N CYS A 47 -38.94 -8.86 -5.72
CA CYS A 47 -38.94 -7.38 -5.60
C CYS A 47 -37.76 -6.76 -4.81
N ARG A 48 -37.18 -5.60 -5.20
CA ARG A 48 -37.35 -4.74 -6.41
C ARG A 48 -36.06 -3.93 -6.71
N GLU A 49 -35.98 -3.39 -7.92
CA GLU A 49 -34.88 -2.63 -8.58
C GLU A 49 -34.76 -1.14 -8.11
N PRO A 50 -33.79 -0.29 -8.54
CA PRO A 50 -32.90 -0.40 -9.72
C PRO A 50 -31.41 0.04 -9.61
N PHE A 51 -30.72 -0.08 -10.75
CA PHE A 51 -29.41 0.46 -11.19
C PHE A 51 -28.88 1.76 -10.54
N VAL A 52 -27.54 1.89 -10.51
CA VAL A 52 -26.83 2.99 -11.23
C VAL A 52 -25.32 2.72 -11.43
N ILE A 53 -24.84 3.06 -12.64
CA ILE A 53 -23.44 3.33 -13.09
C ILE A 53 -22.33 2.29 -12.81
N LEU A 54 -21.80 1.74 -13.91
CA LEU A 54 -20.39 1.33 -14.02
C LEU A 54 -19.51 2.58 -13.95
N VAL A 55 -18.73 2.77 -12.89
CA VAL A 55 -17.58 3.68 -12.98
C VAL A 55 -16.54 2.96 -13.83
N SER A 56 -16.21 3.55 -14.99
CA SER A 56 -15.14 3.08 -15.84
C SER A 56 -13.85 3.02 -15.04
N GLY A 57 -13.14 1.88 -15.11
CA GLY A 57 -11.97 1.62 -14.27
C GLY A 57 -10.99 2.79 -14.25
N GLU A 58 -10.47 3.09 -13.07
CA GLU A 58 -9.37 4.00 -12.85
C GLU A 58 -8.25 3.72 -13.86
N LYS A 59 -7.60 4.77 -14.36
CA LYS A 59 -6.34 4.61 -15.09
C LYS A 59 -5.28 4.19 -14.08
N GLY A 60 -5.27 2.89 -13.77
CA GLY A 60 -4.42 2.34 -12.74
C GLY A 60 -2.96 2.66 -13.03
N MET A 61 -2.22 2.86 -11.94
CA MET A 61 -0.83 3.28 -11.97
C MET A 61 -0.05 2.32 -12.88
N GLY A 62 0.57 2.87 -13.93
CA GLY A 62 1.24 2.05 -14.94
C GLY A 62 2.30 1.16 -14.29
N ILE A 63 2.37 -0.11 -14.73
CA ILE A 63 3.23 -1.14 -14.12
C ILE A 63 4.68 -0.64 -14.04
N ASP A 64 5.20 -0.58 -12.83
CA ASP A 64 6.41 0.17 -12.49
C ASP A 64 7.48 -0.67 -11.75
N ALA A 65 8.58 0.00 -11.41
CA ALA A 65 9.69 -0.58 -10.65
C ALA A 65 9.29 -0.98 -9.21
N GLN A 66 8.42 -0.21 -8.55
CA GLN A 66 7.94 -0.51 -7.20
C GLN A 66 7.12 -1.80 -7.16
N LEU A 67 6.20 -2.01 -8.11
CA LEU A 67 5.43 -3.25 -8.21
C LEU A 67 6.32 -4.47 -8.51
N HIS A 68 7.32 -4.31 -9.38
CA HIS A 68 8.34 -5.35 -9.59
C HIS A 68 9.14 -5.64 -8.30
N GLN A 69 9.49 -4.62 -7.51
CA GLN A 69 10.20 -4.81 -6.25
C GLN A 69 9.32 -5.38 -5.13
N LYS A 70 8.02 -5.04 -5.11
CA LYS A 70 7.00 -5.57 -4.19
C LYS A 70 6.88 -7.08 -4.31
N TYR A 71 6.71 -7.60 -5.53
CA TYR A 71 6.64 -9.05 -5.74
C TYR A 71 7.97 -9.77 -5.51
N LEU A 72 9.10 -9.15 -5.84
CA LEU A 72 10.42 -9.69 -5.48
C LEU A 72 10.57 -9.80 -3.95
N ASN A 73 10.15 -8.80 -3.18
CA ASN A 73 10.14 -8.88 -1.73
C ASN A 73 9.23 -10.00 -1.22
N GLN A 74 8.01 -10.14 -1.77
CA GLN A 74 7.09 -11.19 -1.35
C GLN A 74 7.64 -12.60 -1.62
N ILE A 75 8.29 -12.84 -2.76
CA ILE A 75 9.03 -14.09 -3.02
C ILE A 75 10.10 -14.31 -1.95
N LEU A 76 10.91 -13.31 -1.63
CA LEU A 76 11.99 -13.45 -0.65
C LEU A 76 11.45 -13.70 0.78
N GLU A 77 10.33 -13.12 1.18
CA GLU A 77 9.68 -13.41 2.47
C GLU A 77 9.08 -14.83 2.51
N LEU A 78 8.47 -15.30 1.42
CA LEU A 78 7.98 -16.68 1.32
C LEU A 78 9.14 -17.69 1.37
N ARG A 79 10.27 -17.39 0.71
CA ARG A 79 11.47 -18.21 0.69
C ARG A 79 12.17 -18.36 2.04
N LYS A 80 11.91 -17.46 3.01
CA LYS A 80 12.34 -17.65 4.41
C LYS A 80 11.55 -18.74 5.15
N LYS A 81 10.34 -19.10 4.68
CA LYS A 81 9.48 -20.13 5.26
C LYS A 81 9.68 -21.51 4.61
N ASP A 82 9.74 -21.54 3.27
CA ASP A 82 10.07 -22.73 2.47
C ASP A 82 10.90 -22.24 1.26
N PRO A 83 12.14 -22.73 1.03
CA PRO A 83 12.96 -22.33 -0.12
C PRO A 83 12.50 -22.87 -1.49
N LYS A 84 11.42 -23.65 -1.58
CA LYS A 84 10.95 -24.21 -2.87
C LYS A 84 10.34 -23.26 -3.92
N PRO A 85 9.74 -22.08 -3.62
CA PRO A 85 9.12 -21.25 -4.65
C PRO A 85 10.19 -20.48 -5.43
N THR A 86 10.72 -21.11 -6.47
CA THR A 86 11.56 -20.48 -7.49
C THR A 86 10.70 -19.85 -8.58
N VAL A 87 11.11 -18.70 -9.14
CA VAL A 87 10.38 -18.04 -10.23
C VAL A 87 11.31 -17.54 -11.33
N GLN A 88 10.76 -17.32 -12.52
CA GLN A 88 11.53 -16.88 -13.67
C GLN A 88 11.54 -15.34 -13.79
N PHE A 89 12.64 -14.75 -13.35
CA PHE A 89 12.97 -13.34 -13.58
C PHE A 89 13.18 -13.01 -15.07
N ARG A 90 13.13 -11.70 -15.39
CA ARG A 90 13.48 -11.14 -16.69
C ARG A 90 14.92 -11.49 -17.06
N GLN A 91 15.11 -12.13 -18.21
CA GLN A 91 16.43 -12.60 -18.66
C GLN A 91 17.22 -11.53 -19.42
N THR A 92 16.56 -10.81 -20.34
CA THR A 92 17.22 -9.81 -21.20
C THR A 92 17.08 -8.38 -20.66
N ASN A 93 18.16 -7.60 -20.78
CA ASN A 93 18.20 -6.21 -20.31
C ASN A 93 17.88 -5.19 -21.41
N ARG A 94 16.78 -5.39 -22.15
CA ARG A 94 16.36 -4.44 -23.18
C ARG A 94 15.79 -3.17 -22.54
N TYR A 95 16.13 -2.00 -23.10
CA TYR A 95 15.72 -0.67 -22.64
C TYR A 95 16.17 -0.28 -21.21
N GLN A 96 17.29 -0.87 -20.75
CA GLN A 96 17.85 -0.70 -19.40
C GLN A 96 16.84 -1.05 -18.29
N ARG A 97 16.14 -2.18 -18.44
CA ARG A 97 15.03 -2.55 -17.56
C ARG A 97 15.47 -3.19 -16.25
N LEU A 98 16.66 -3.80 -16.19
CA LEU A 98 17.20 -4.33 -14.93
C LEU A 98 17.83 -3.21 -14.09
N GLU A 99 18.42 -2.19 -14.72
CA GLU A 99 18.76 -0.91 -14.10
C GLU A 99 17.50 -0.29 -13.48
N LYS A 100 16.47 -0.08 -14.30
CA LYS A 100 15.19 0.55 -13.89
C LYS A 100 14.29 -0.34 -13.01
N GLY A 101 14.79 -1.46 -12.45
CA GLY A 101 14.08 -2.26 -11.45
C GLY A 101 12.99 -3.23 -11.94
N PHE A 102 12.83 -3.42 -13.26
CA PHE A 102 11.79 -4.28 -13.85
C PHE A 102 12.19 -5.78 -13.83
N TRP A 103 12.25 -6.37 -12.64
CA TRP A 103 12.78 -7.73 -12.38
C TRP A 103 12.05 -8.89 -13.06
N PHE A 104 10.79 -8.71 -13.45
CA PHE A 104 9.95 -9.75 -14.08
C PHE A 104 9.59 -9.39 -15.52
N HIS A 105 8.96 -10.31 -16.26
CA HIS A 105 8.49 -10.04 -17.62
C HIS A 105 7.29 -9.07 -17.59
N GLY A 106 6.82 -8.63 -18.76
CA GLY A 106 5.77 -7.59 -18.88
C GLY A 106 6.25 -6.25 -19.46
N ASN A 107 5.35 -5.27 -19.48
CA ASN A 107 5.53 -3.88 -19.94
C ASN A 107 4.92 -2.87 -18.93
N GLN A 108 4.42 -1.72 -19.37
CA GLN A 108 3.74 -0.73 -18.49
C GLN A 108 2.23 -1.03 -18.30
N GLU A 109 1.69 -2.00 -19.02
CA GLU A 109 0.28 -2.41 -19.00
C GLU A 109 0.07 -3.73 -18.25
N TYR A 110 1.10 -4.58 -18.14
CA TYR A 110 1.07 -5.79 -17.33
C TYR A 110 2.46 -6.20 -16.79
N LEU A 111 2.48 -6.75 -15.57
CA LEU A 111 3.59 -7.45 -14.94
C LEU A 111 3.37 -8.96 -15.07
N PHE A 112 4.42 -9.72 -15.43
CA PHE A 112 4.33 -11.17 -15.63
C PHE A 112 5.43 -11.92 -14.87
N VAL A 113 5.04 -12.70 -13.85
CA VAL A 113 5.94 -13.61 -13.11
C VAL A 113 5.80 -15.03 -13.67
N GLY A 114 6.85 -15.52 -14.34
CA GLY A 114 6.87 -16.90 -14.84
C GLY A 114 7.02 -17.91 -13.71
N LEU A 115 6.12 -18.87 -13.62
CA LEU A 115 6.20 -19.98 -12.66
C LEU A 115 7.12 -21.12 -13.16
N PHE A 116 7.36 -21.19 -14.48
CA PHE A 116 8.13 -22.24 -15.17
C PHE A 116 8.83 -21.70 -16.42
N LYS A 117 10.04 -22.21 -16.73
CA LYS A 117 10.87 -21.84 -17.90
C LYS A 117 10.37 -22.38 -19.25
N VAL A 118 9.07 -22.65 -19.41
CA VAL A 118 8.50 -22.99 -20.72
C VAL A 118 8.29 -21.68 -21.46
N TYR A 119 8.91 -21.47 -22.62
CA TYR A 119 8.74 -20.23 -23.39
C TYR A 119 7.71 -20.38 -24.51
N ASP A 120 6.94 -19.33 -24.77
CA ASP A 120 6.19 -19.22 -26.02
C ASP A 120 7.14 -18.84 -27.17
N ASN A 121 7.11 -19.57 -28.29
CA ASN A 121 8.06 -19.34 -29.39
C ASN A 121 7.84 -18.01 -30.13
N SER A 122 6.71 -17.33 -29.90
CA SER A 122 6.37 -16.04 -30.52
C SER A 122 6.95 -14.85 -29.76
N ASN A 123 6.65 -14.73 -28.46
CA ASN A 123 7.03 -13.56 -27.66
C ASN A 123 8.27 -13.81 -26.77
N LYS A 124 8.67 -15.07 -26.59
CA LYS A 124 9.75 -15.52 -25.68
C LYS A 124 9.49 -15.12 -24.22
N THR A 125 8.21 -15.11 -23.85
CA THR A 125 7.71 -15.00 -22.48
C THR A 125 7.49 -16.38 -21.88
N PRO A 126 7.52 -16.52 -20.54
CA PRO A 126 7.13 -17.77 -19.90
C PRO A 126 5.65 -18.07 -20.19
N SER A 127 5.30 -19.32 -20.48
CA SER A 127 3.96 -19.70 -20.94
C SER A 127 3.02 -20.14 -19.82
N ILE A 128 3.50 -20.22 -18.58
CA ILE A 128 2.67 -20.34 -17.37
C ILE A 128 3.17 -19.30 -16.37
N GLY A 129 2.29 -18.40 -15.93
CA GLY A 129 2.67 -17.33 -15.02
C GLY A 129 1.51 -16.69 -14.27
N PHE A 130 1.86 -15.94 -13.23
CA PHE A 130 0.97 -14.97 -12.60
C PHE A 130 1.10 -13.62 -13.33
N VAL A 131 -0.03 -12.94 -13.50
CA VAL A 131 -0.11 -11.64 -14.17
C VAL A 131 -0.92 -10.68 -13.31
N GLN A 132 -0.43 -9.44 -13.19
CA GLN A 132 -1.21 -8.27 -12.78
C GLN A 132 -1.20 -7.30 -13.96
N ASP A 133 -2.36 -6.88 -14.45
CA ASP A 133 -2.43 -5.75 -15.39
C ASP A 133 -2.52 -4.41 -14.65
N SER A 134 -2.32 -3.29 -15.37
CA SER A 134 -2.30 -1.95 -14.78
C SER A 134 -3.59 -1.56 -14.07
N SER A 135 -4.72 -2.21 -14.38
CA SER A 135 -6.01 -2.00 -13.68
C SER A 135 -6.15 -2.91 -12.45
N ASP A 136 -5.03 -3.32 -11.85
CA ASP A 136 -4.90 -4.25 -10.72
C ASP A 136 -5.58 -5.61 -10.88
N ARG A 137 -5.99 -5.97 -12.10
CA ARG A 137 -6.64 -7.27 -12.34
C ARG A 137 -5.58 -8.36 -12.35
N VAL A 138 -5.71 -9.26 -11.39
CA VAL A 138 -4.81 -10.39 -11.19
C VAL A 138 -5.38 -11.69 -11.76
N TYR A 139 -4.54 -12.43 -12.48
CA TYR A 139 -4.92 -13.68 -13.12
C TYR A 139 -3.72 -14.62 -13.32
N LEU A 140 -4.00 -15.92 -13.38
CA LEU A 140 -3.09 -16.91 -13.92
C LEU A 140 -3.22 -16.94 -15.45
N GLU A 141 -2.09 -16.98 -16.13
CA GLU A 141 -2.01 -17.12 -17.58
C GLU A 141 -1.36 -18.46 -17.96
N ILE A 142 -2.01 -19.17 -18.89
CA ILE A 142 -1.52 -20.41 -19.49
C ILE A 142 -1.59 -20.26 -21.01
N SER A 143 -0.45 -19.92 -21.60
CA SER A 143 -0.23 -19.93 -23.04
C SER A 143 0.18 -21.33 -23.52
N THR A 144 -0.35 -21.73 -24.67
CA THR A 144 0.12 -22.87 -25.47
C THR A 144 0.70 -22.42 -26.81
N ALA A 145 0.83 -21.11 -27.04
CA ALA A 145 1.29 -20.53 -28.30
C ALA A 145 2.74 -20.97 -28.62
N GLY A 146 2.90 -21.64 -29.77
CA GLY A 146 4.20 -22.07 -30.26
C GLY A 146 4.87 -23.21 -29.45
N ILE A 147 4.18 -23.81 -28.48
CA ILE A 147 4.73 -24.92 -27.68
C ILE A 147 4.94 -26.16 -28.55
N GLY A 148 6.13 -26.76 -28.47
CA GLY A 148 6.52 -27.92 -29.28
C GLY A 148 5.71 -29.19 -28.95
N LYS A 149 5.55 -30.07 -29.95
CA LYS A 149 4.73 -31.31 -29.86
C LYS A 149 5.01 -32.16 -28.61
N ARG A 150 6.25 -32.20 -28.13
CA ARG A 150 6.68 -32.94 -26.92
C ARG A 150 5.88 -32.56 -25.67
N PHE A 151 5.57 -31.29 -25.47
CA PHE A 151 4.91 -30.80 -24.26
C PHE A 151 3.37 -30.77 -24.36
N ALA A 152 2.82 -30.99 -25.55
CA ALA A 152 1.39 -30.85 -25.83
C ALA A 152 0.50 -31.74 -24.93
N GLN A 153 0.96 -32.94 -24.57
CA GLN A 153 0.21 -33.85 -23.69
C GLN A 153 0.18 -33.38 -22.22
N PHE A 154 1.26 -32.74 -21.73
CA PHE A 154 1.25 -32.09 -20.42
C PHE A 154 0.28 -30.90 -20.41
N TYR A 155 0.36 -30.01 -21.41
CA TYR A 155 -0.55 -28.86 -21.50
C TYR A 155 -2.02 -29.27 -21.67
N LYS A 156 -2.31 -30.31 -22.46
CA LYS A 156 -3.66 -30.90 -22.55
C LYS A 156 -4.14 -31.42 -21.19
N THR A 157 -3.27 -32.06 -20.41
CA THR A 157 -3.59 -32.58 -19.07
C THR A 157 -3.83 -31.44 -18.08
N LEU A 158 -2.98 -30.41 -18.08
CA LEU A 158 -3.12 -29.19 -17.29
C LEU A 158 -4.45 -28.49 -17.59
N ILE A 159 -4.75 -28.26 -18.87
CA ILE A 159 -5.96 -27.58 -19.34
C ILE A 159 -7.26 -28.36 -19.01
N GLN A 160 -7.18 -29.70 -18.91
CA GLN A 160 -8.31 -30.55 -18.53
C GLN A 160 -8.51 -30.73 -17.02
N LYS A 161 -7.48 -30.44 -16.21
CA LYS A 161 -7.51 -30.66 -14.75
C LYS A 161 -7.60 -29.38 -13.91
N LEU A 162 -7.01 -28.27 -14.35
CA LEU A 162 -6.87 -27.07 -13.51
C LEU A 162 -8.22 -26.49 -13.04
N PRO A 163 -9.26 -26.36 -13.88
CA PRO A 163 -10.60 -26.00 -13.40
C PRO A 163 -11.11 -27.00 -12.36
N LYS A 164 -11.08 -28.30 -12.66
CA LYS A 164 -11.58 -29.35 -11.76
C LYS A 164 -10.88 -29.41 -10.39
N GLN A 165 -9.66 -28.87 -10.30
CA GLN A 165 -8.93 -28.70 -9.05
C GLN A 165 -9.38 -27.44 -8.28
N PHE A 166 -9.48 -26.29 -8.95
CA PHE A 166 -9.59 -24.98 -8.30
C PHE A 166 -10.97 -24.29 -8.41
N GLU A 167 -11.87 -24.76 -9.28
CA GLU A 167 -13.28 -24.29 -9.43
C GLU A 167 -14.12 -24.49 -8.17
N ARG A 168 -13.66 -25.33 -7.24
CA ARG A 168 -14.25 -25.50 -5.89
C ARG A 168 -13.79 -24.44 -4.88
N ASN A 169 -12.77 -23.66 -5.21
CA ASN A 169 -12.32 -22.52 -4.42
C ASN A 169 -12.94 -21.26 -5.05
N GLU A 170 -13.78 -20.58 -4.29
CA GLU A 170 -14.62 -19.46 -4.76
C GLU A 170 -13.79 -18.29 -5.33
N LYS A 171 -12.50 -18.24 -4.99
CA LYS A 171 -11.50 -17.28 -5.45
C LYS A 171 -11.07 -17.42 -6.91
N PHE A 172 -11.51 -18.43 -7.67
CA PHE A 172 -11.07 -18.60 -9.08
C PHE A 172 -12.21 -18.42 -10.10
N ASP A 173 -11.96 -17.59 -11.11
CA ASP A 173 -12.87 -17.34 -12.23
C ASP A 173 -12.42 -18.05 -13.52
N PHE A 174 -13.20 -19.06 -13.92
CA PHE A 174 -13.00 -19.82 -15.17
C PHE A 174 -13.87 -19.35 -16.34
N SER A 175 -14.59 -18.22 -16.24
CA SER A 175 -15.48 -17.72 -17.31
C SER A 175 -14.78 -17.49 -18.66
N ASN A 176 -13.49 -17.13 -18.64
CA ASN A 176 -12.68 -16.94 -19.84
C ASN A 176 -11.97 -18.21 -20.34
N TRP A 177 -12.09 -19.33 -19.62
CA TRP A 177 -11.40 -20.59 -19.91
C TRP A 177 -12.02 -21.33 -21.10
N ASP A 178 -11.17 -21.72 -22.04
CA ASP A 178 -11.55 -22.48 -23.24
C ASP A 178 -10.38 -23.39 -23.65
N PRO A 179 -10.54 -24.73 -23.56
CA PRO A 179 -9.51 -25.69 -23.97
C PRO A 179 -9.04 -25.59 -25.43
N ALA A 180 -9.74 -24.88 -26.31
CA ALA A 180 -9.32 -24.63 -27.69
C ALA A 180 -8.46 -23.35 -27.85
N LYS A 181 -8.46 -22.42 -26.88
CA LYS A 181 -7.66 -21.19 -26.95
C LYS A 181 -6.17 -21.47 -26.79
N LYS A 182 -5.35 -20.77 -27.60
CA LYS A 182 -3.89 -20.73 -27.48
C LYS A 182 -3.37 -19.98 -26.24
N ARG A 183 -4.25 -19.25 -25.55
CA ARG A 183 -3.97 -18.46 -24.34
C ARG A 183 -5.21 -18.53 -23.46
N ASN A 184 -5.06 -19.11 -22.27
CA ASN A 184 -6.10 -19.24 -21.27
C ASN A 184 -5.77 -18.37 -20.07
N GLN A 185 -6.79 -17.74 -19.49
CA GLN A 185 -6.66 -16.83 -18.35
C GLN A 185 -7.70 -17.22 -17.30
N VAL A 186 -7.26 -17.27 -16.04
CA VAL A 186 -8.09 -17.59 -14.86
C VAL A 186 -7.92 -16.45 -13.87
N TYR A 187 -8.97 -15.66 -13.66
CA TYR A 187 -8.88 -14.48 -12.80
C TYR A 187 -9.06 -14.87 -11.34
N PHE A 188 -8.43 -14.13 -10.44
CA PHE A 188 -8.74 -14.25 -9.01
C PHE A 188 -9.93 -13.36 -8.66
N ARG A 189 -10.87 -13.88 -7.86
CA ARG A 189 -12.01 -13.16 -7.30
C ARG A 189 -11.78 -12.91 -5.83
N ASP A 190 -12.28 -11.78 -5.34
CA ASP A 190 -12.36 -11.43 -3.91
C ASP A 190 -11.00 -11.55 -3.17
N CYS A 191 -9.89 -11.39 -3.91
CA CYS A 191 -8.52 -11.45 -3.45
C CYS A 191 -7.77 -10.18 -3.81
N ILE A 192 -6.92 -9.71 -2.89
CA ILE A 192 -5.94 -8.66 -3.18
C ILE A 192 -4.76 -9.22 -3.98
N PRO A 193 -4.02 -8.40 -4.76
CA PRO A 193 -2.95 -8.89 -5.65
C PRO A 193 -1.84 -9.71 -4.98
N GLU A 194 -1.55 -9.43 -3.71
CA GLU A 194 -0.57 -10.16 -2.89
C GLU A 194 -1.08 -11.56 -2.49
N GLU A 195 -2.36 -11.68 -2.14
CA GLU A 195 -2.97 -12.94 -1.75
C GLU A 195 -3.12 -13.87 -2.96
N ALA A 196 -3.58 -13.32 -4.09
CA ALA A 196 -3.62 -14.03 -5.37
C ALA A 196 -2.23 -14.56 -5.79
N PHE A 197 -1.17 -13.81 -5.52
CA PHE A 197 0.20 -14.21 -5.79
C PHE A 197 0.73 -15.28 -4.82
N GLU A 198 0.40 -15.20 -3.53
CA GLU A 198 0.74 -16.26 -2.56
C GLU A 198 0.03 -17.58 -2.91
N ILE A 199 -1.24 -17.54 -3.30
CA ILE A 199 -1.98 -18.71 -3.83
C ILE A 199 -1.29 -19.27 -5.10
N ALA A 200 -0.88 -18.40 -6.03
CA ALA A 200 -0.18 -18.82 -7.25
C ALA A 200 1.15 -19.54 -6.97
N LEU A 201 1.92 -19.07 -5.98
CA LEU A 201 3.22 -19.65 -5.60
C LEU A 201 3.12 -20.86 -4.67
N CYS A 202 2.18 -20.88 -3.72
CA CYS A 202 2.13 -21.86 -2.64
C CYS A 202 1.10 -22.98 -2.87
N GLU A 203 0.03 -22.75 -3.63
CA GLU A 203 -0.96 -23.78 -3.97
C GLU A 203 -0.84 -24.24 -5.43
N VAL A 204 -0.87 -23.29 -6.37
CA VAL A 204 -1.02 -23.61 -7.80
C VAL A 204 0.28 -24.15 -8.39
N LYS A 205 1.42 -23.48 -8.19
CA LYS A 205 2.72 -23.94 -8.69
C LYS A 205 3.06 -25.37 -8.22
N PRO A 206 2.99 -25.72 -6.91
CA PRO A 206 3.29 -27.09 -6.46
C PRO A 206 2.30 -28.14 -6.98
N TRP A 207 1.04 -27.78 -7.20
CA TRP A 207 0.07 -28.67 -7.85
C TRP A 207 0.40 -28.92 -9.33
N ILE A 208 0.80 -27.89 -10.08
CA ILE A 208 1.26 -28.03 -11.47
C ILE A 208 2.52 -28.91 -11.53
N GLU A 209 3.45 -28.75 -10.58
CA GLU A 209 4.62 -29.63 -10.44
C GLU A 209 4.23 -31.09 -10.16
N GLY A 210 3.25 -31.32 -9.28
CA GLY A 210 2.74 -32.65 -8.97
C GLY A 210 2.18 -33.43 -10.17
N ILE A 211 1.77 -32.73 -11.24
CA ILE A 211 1.28 -33.34 -12.49
C ILE A 211 2.24 -33.19 -13.69
N MET A 212 3.43 -32.60 -13.50
CA MET A 212 4.42 -32.40 -14.56
C MET A 212 5.33 -33.64 -14.72
N PRO A 213 5.51 -34.18 -15.94
CA PRO A 213 6.47 -35.25 -16.20
C PRO A 213 7.92 -34.89 -15.83
N GLU A 214 8.70 -35.87 -15.37
CA GLU A 214 10.06 -35.66 -14.85
C GLU A 214 11.08 -35.14 -15.89
N ASP A 215 10.90 -35.46 -17.18
CA ASP A 215 11.74 -34.89 -18.24
C ASP A 215 11.40 -33.41 -18.49
N ILE A 216 10.12 -33.05 -18.43
CA ILE A 216 9.63 -31.67 -18.55
C ILE A 216 10.04 -30.85 -17.32
N LYS A 217 9.99 -31.42 -16.11
CA LYS A 217 10.47 -30.78 -14.87
C LYS A 217 11.93 -30.36 -14.96
N LYS A 218 12.82 -31.29 -15.36
CA LYS A 218 14.27 -31.02 -15.44
C LYS A 218 14.61 -29.91 -16.43
N GLU A 219 13.82 -29.76 -17.48
CA GLU A 219 14.01 -28.73 -18.51
C GLU A 219 13.39 -27.38 -18.13
N HIS A 220 12.27 -27.37 -17.39
CA HIS A 220 11.45 -26.17 -17.19
C HIS A 220 11.19 -25.72 -15.75
N LEU A 221 11.61 -26.45 -14.73
CA LEU A 221 11.72 -25.88 -13.38
C LEU A 221 12.90 -24.90 -13.34
N VAL A 222 12.69 -23.72 -12.74
CA VAL A 222 13.81 -22.89 -12.29
C VAL A 222 14.45 -23.62 -11.12
N THR A 223 15.72 -24.03 -11.26
CA THR A 223 16.47 -24.67 -10.17
C THR A 223 16.84 -23.65 -9.10
N GLU A 224 17.32 -24.10 -7.94
CA GLU A 224 17.85 -23.19 -6.94
C GLU A 224 19.08 -22.46 -7.48
N ASP A 225 20.02 -23.18 -8.10
CA ASP A 225 21.23 -22.60 -8.70
C ASP A 225 20.91 -21.50 -9.75
N GLU A 226 19.91 -21.73 -10.61
CA GLU A 226 19.45 -20.73 -11.59
C GLU A 226 18.77 -19.52 -10.91
N PHE A 227 18.03 -19.76 -9.83
CA PHE A 227 17.40 -18.71 -9.05
C PHE A 227 18.45 -17.84 -8.34
N GLU A 228 19.44 -18.47 -7.69
CA GLU A 228 20.55 -17.80 -7.04
C GLU A 228 21.46 -17.07 -8.03
N GLU A 229 21.85 -17.67 -9.15
CA GLU A 229 22.63 -17.00 -10.21
C GLU A 229 21.88 -15.75 -10.69
N ARG A 230 20.58 -15.87 -10.94
CA ARG A 230 19.77 -14.76 -11.44
C ARG A 230 19.52 -13.69 -10.37
N MET A 231 19.37 -14.07 -9.11
CA MET A 231 19.37 -13.15 -7.97
C MET A 231 20.70 -12.43 -7.83
N ASN A 232 21.84 -13.10 -8.05
CA ASN A 232 23.16 -12.47 -8.06
C ASN A 232 23.32 -11.45 -9.21
N VAL A 233 22.68 -11.67 -10.36
CA VAL A 233 22.60 -10.66 -11.43
C VAL A 233 21.70 -9.48 -11.02
N ILE A 234 20.53 -9.73 -10.42
CA ILE A 234 19.64 -8.68 -9.92
C ILE A 234 20.34 -7.83 -8.85
N ASN A 235 21.03 -8.47 -7.91
CA ASN A 235 21.80 -7.80 -6.86
C ASN A 235 22.93 -6.97 -7.46
N LYS A 236 23.67 -7.47 -8.47
CA LYS A 236 24.64 -6.65 -9.21
C LYS A 236 24.01 -5.39 -9.82
N PHE A 237 22.81 -5.46 -10.41
CA PHE A 237 22.12 -4.25 -10.91
C PHE A 237 21.70 -3.30 -9.79
N LYS A 238 21.27 -3.81 -8.62
CA LYS A 238 20.98 -3.00 -7.43
C LYS A 238 22.24 -2.31 -6.87
N ASP A 239 23.34 -3.05 -6.75
CA ASP A 239 24.64 -2.54 -6.31
C ASP A 239 25.20 -1.51 -7.30
N THR A 240 25.03 -1.74 -8.61
CA THR A 240 25.39 -0.78 -9.66
C THR A 240 24.50 0.46 -9.62
N HIS A 241 23.22 0.36 -9.26
CA HIS A 241 22.38 1.54 -9.00
C HIS A 241 22.85 2.33 -7.78
N GLN A 242 23.29 1.66 -6.71
CA GLN A 242 23.85 2.32 -5.54
C GLN A 242 25.22 2.96 -5.83
N LYS A 243 26.06 2.33 -6.68
CA LYS A 243 27.40 2.83 -7.04
C LYS A 243 27.38 3.91 -8.12
N ASN A 244 26.58 3.76 -9.18
CA ASN A 244 26.41 4.77 -10.24
C ASN A 244 25.55 5.96 -9.78
N GLY A 245 24.95 5.89 -8.58
CA GLY A 245 24.54 7.07 -7.82
C GLY A 245 25.70 8.03 -7.49
N SER A 246 26.95 7.62 -7.76
CA SER A 246 28.11 8.51 -7.87
C SER A 246 28.59 8.63 -9.32
N SER A 247 28.75 9.88 -9.78
CA SER A 247 29.34 10.27 -11.07
C SER A 247 28.66 9.85 -12.39
N SER A 248 27.52 10.48 -12.69
CA SER A 248 27.35 11.16 -13.99
C SER A 248 26.30 12.28 -13.88
N GLN A 249 26.33 13.24 -14.80
CA GLN A 249 25.29 14.26 -14.94
C GLN A 249 24.43 13.92 -16.14
N GLU A 250 23.19 13.50 -15.92
CA GLU A 250 22.12 13.66 -16.91
C GLU A 250 21.00 14.48 -16.26
N THR A 251 20.64 15.57 -16.92
CA THR A 251 19.51 16.43 -16.55
C THR A 251 18.33 16.07 -17.45
N ASP A 252 17.33 15.39 -16.91
CA ASP A 252 15.94 15.68 -17.29
C ASP A 252 14.93 15.16 -16.26
N ALA A 253 13.75 15.78 -16.25
CA ALA A 253 12.59 15.49 -15.41
C ALA A 253 12.84 15.38 -13.88
N SER A 254 12.30 16.34 -13.12
CA SER A 254 12.21 16.26 -11.67
C SER A 254 11.44 15.01 -11.22
N GLN A 255 12.12 14.10 -10.52
CA GLN A 255 11.43 13.19 -9.61
C GLN A 255 10.85 14.03 -8.47
N GLU A 256 9.55 14.29 -8.52
CA GLU A 256 8.84 14.90 -7.40
C GLU A 256 8.98 13.95 -6.20
N ALA A 257 9.45 14.48 -5.08
CA ALA A 257 9.69 13.69 -3.89
C ALA A 257 8.34 13.36 -3.22
N ASP A 258 8.15 12.11 -2.78
CA ASP A 258 6.91 11.69 -2.12
C ASP A 258 6.51 12.69 -1.01
N LEU A 259 5.27 13.19 -1.03
CA LEU A 259 4.82 14.23 -0.08
C LEU A 259 4.83 13.77 1.39
N SER A 260 5.02 12.47 1.63
CA SER A 260 5.17 11.84 2.96
C SER A 260 6.15 10.67 2.87
N MET A 261 7.32 10.79 3.52
CA MET A 261 8.40 9.80 3.51
C MET A 261 8.92 9.51 4.92
N ILE A 262 9.36 8.27 5.20
CA ILE A 262 10.08 7.86 6.40
C ILE A 262 11.47 7.32 6.02
N LEU A 263 12.51 8.02 6.50
CA LEU A 263 13.91 7.62 6.39
C LEU A 263 14.29 6.72 7.58
N TYR A 264 14.43 5.42 7.34
CA TYR A 264 14.67 4.43 8.41
C TYR A 264 16.04 3.76 8.29
N GLY A 265 16.56 3.21 9.39
CA GLY A 265 17.78 2.40 9.39
C GLY A 265 18.51 2.41 10.74
N PRO A 266 19.69 1.77 10.84
CA PRO A 266 20.50 1.75 12.06
C PRO A 266 20.89 3.16 12.57
N PRO A 267 21.26 3.32 13.85
CA PRO A 267 21.89 4.54 14.33
C PRO A 267 23.24 4.77 13.62
N GLY A 268 23.66 6.04 13.52
CA GLY A 268 24.95 6.41 12.93
C GLY A 268 25.02 6.46 11.39
N THR A 269 24.04 5.93 10.65
CA THR A 269 24.05 5.84 9.17
C THR A 269 23.87 7.17 8.42
N GLY A 270 24.09 8.31 9.08
CA GLY A 270 24.00 9.62 8.45
C GLY A 270 22.59 10.09 8.11
N LYS A 271 21.52 9.42 8.58
CA LYS A 271 20.10 9.81 8.36
C LYS A 271 19.88 11.33 8.50
N THR A 272 20.31 11.93 9.60
CA THR A 272 20.17 13.38 9.87
C THR A 272 20.86 14.28 8.83
N TYR A 273 21.89 13.80 8.12
CA TYR A 273 22.46 14.51 6.97
C TYR A 273 21.60 14.33 5.71
N VAL A 274 21.14 13.11 5.43
CA VAL A 274 20.25 12.82 4.29
C VAL A 274 18.94 13.60 4.40
N THR A 275 18.31 13.60 5.58
CA THR A 275 17.10 14.38 5.89
C THR A 275 17.30 15.88 5.60
N ARG A 276 18.44 16.44 6.03
CA ARG A 276 18.79 17.85 5.79
C ARG A 276 19.06 18.14 4.31
N LYS A 277 19.71 17.22 3.58
CA LYS A 277 19.91 17.35 2.13
C LYS A 277 18.55 17.37 1.42
N LEU A 278 17.72 16.35 1.66
CA LEU A 278 16.42 16.19 1.03
C LEU A 278 15.48 17.37 1.30
N ALA A 279 15.43 17.89 2.53
CA ALA A 279 14.60 19.06 2.85
C ALA A 279 15.07 20.34 2.15
N VAL A 280 16.38 20.53 1.94
CA VAL A 280 16.91 21.64 1.11
C VAL A 280 16.58 21.40 -0.37
N GLU A 281 16.72 20.17 -0.86
CA GLU A 281 16.43 19.75 -2.23
C GLU A 281 14.96 19.99 -2.61
N ILE A 282 14.03 19.68 -1.70
CA ILE A 282 12.58 19.95 -1.83
C ILE A 282 12.28 21.45 -1.84
N CYS A 283 12.93 22.24 -0.97
CA CYS A 283 12.67 23.68 -0.90
C CYS A 283 13.27 24.48 -2.07
N ASP A 284 14.47 24.13 -2.52
CA ASP A 284 15.25 24.90 -3.49
C ASP A 284 15.32 24.27 -4.88
N GLY A 285 14.72 23.09 -5.08
CA GLY A 285 14.87 22.24 -6.28
C GLY A 285 16.24 21.56 -6.41
N VAL A 286 17.24 21.99 -5.64
CA VAL A 286 18.60 21.44 -5.66
C VAL A 286 19.31 21.62 -4.32
N ALA A 287 19.98 20.58 -3.84
CA ALA A 287 20.81 20.66 -2.64
C ALA A 287 22.30 20.95 -2.97
N PRO A 288 22.99 21.81 -2.20
CA PRO A 288 24.43 22.03 -2.35
C PRO A 288 25.27 20.75 -2.22
N LYS A 289 26.42 20.70 -2.91
CA LYS A 289 27.31 19.53 -2.91
C LYS A 289 28.05 19.34 -1.58
N SER A 290 28.37 20.41 -0.85
CA SER A 290 29.10 20.32 0.42
C SER A 290 28.21 20.11 1.64
N ARG A 291 28.57 19.18 2.54
CA ARG A 291 27.89 18.97 3.83
C ARG A 291 27.76 20.27 4.65
N LYS A 292 28.74 21.17 4.55
CA LYS A 292 28.77 22.48 5.24
C LYS A 292 27.76 23.47 4.65
N GLU A 293 27.56 23.43 3.34
CA GLU A 293 26.64 24.31 2.60
C GLU A 293 25.19 23.84 2.77
N VAL A 294 24.93 22.53 2.67
CA VAL A 294 23.63 21.93 3.01
C VAL A 294 23.20 22.36 4.42
N ARG A 295 24.09 22.23 5.41
CA ARG A 295 23.79 22.69 6.79
C ARG A 295 23.53 24.21 6.85
N LYS A 296 24.29 25.03 6.13
CA LYS A 296 24.07 26.49 6.09
C LYS A 296 22.71 26.84 5.49
N ARG A 297 22.33 26.23 4.37
CA ARG A 297 21.06 26.49 3.67
C ARG A 297 19.85 25.96 4.45
N PHE A 298 19.99 24.78 5.06
CA PHE A 298 18.99 24.20 5.96
C PHE A 298 18.63 25.17 7.11
N GLU A 299 19.62 25.72 7.83
CA GLU A 299 19.34 26.68 8.90
C GLU A 299 18.88 28.06 8.39
N GLN A 300 19.04 28.39 7.10
CA GLN A 300 18.40 29.55 6.48
C GLN A 300 16.91 29.29 6.23
N LEU A 301 16.56 28.15 5.61
CA LEU A 301 15.18 27.77 5.33
C LEU A 301 14.35 27.59 6.61
N ARG A 302 14.96 27.06 7.69
CA ARG A 302 14.34 27.05 9.04
C ARG A 302 14.03 28.44 9.59
N LYS A 303 14.89 29.44 9.32
CA LYS A 303 14.66 30.84 9.72
C LYS A 303 13.61 31.56 8.85
N LEU A 304 13.21 30.95 7.73
CA LEU A 304 12.18 31.45 6.81
C LEU A 304 10.83 30.73 6.99
N GLY A 305 10.65 29.91 8.03
CA GLY A 305 9.47 29.06 8.24
C GLY A 305 9.39 27.83 7.32
N ARG A 306 10.04 27.87 6.15
CA ARG A 306 9.97 26.82 5.11
C ARG A 306 10.45 25.43 5.54
N ILE A 307 11.21 25.29 6.63
CA ILE A 307 11.50 23.98 7.24
C ILE A 307 11.20 24.02 8.74
N HIS A 308 10.29 23.18 9.22
CA HIS A 308 10.10 22.90 10.63
C HIS A 308 10.75 21.55 10.99
N PHE A 309 11.28 21.44 12.22
CA PHE A 309 11.94 20.23 12.72
C PHE A 309 11.48 20.00 14.15
N VAL A 310 10.90 18.82 14.39
CA VAL A 310 10.50 18.34 15.72
C VAL A 310 11.03 16.93 15.95
N THR A 311 11.14 16.54 17.22
CA THR A 311 11.50 15.17 17.62
C THR A 311 10.34 14.57 18.41
N PHE A 312 9.84 13.42 18.00
CA PHE A 312 8.76 12.75 18.71
C PHE A 312 9.28 12.03 19.96
N HIS A 313 8.43 12.01 21.00
CA HIS A 313 8.70 11.36 22.28
C HIS A 313 7.37 10.90 22.92
N GLN A 314 7.42 10.03 23.91
CA GLN A 314 6.22 9.38 24.48
C GLN A 314 5.15 10.36 24.98
N SER A 315 5.57 11.54 25.48
CA SER A 315 4.67 12.61 25.96
C SER A 315 4.20 13.58 24.87
N PHE A 316 4.56 13.38 23.59
CA PHE A 316 4.20 14.29 22.50
C PHE A 316 2.73 14.06 22.11
N SER A 317 1.96 15.12 21.99
CA SER A 317 0.49 15.06 21.95
C SER A 317 -0.10 15.72 20.70
N TYR A 318 -1.40 15.47 20.47
CA TYR A 318 -2.18 16.18 19.45
C TYR A 318 -2.16 17.69 19.71
N GLU A 319 -2.22 18.08 20.98
CA GLU A 319 -2.20 19.45 21.46
C GLU A 319 -0.86 20.19 21.23
N ASP A 320 0.22 19.46 20.95
CA ASP A 320 1.52 20.00 20.51
C ASP A 320 1.64 20.03 18.96
N PHE A 321 0.91 19.15 18.26
CA PHE A 321 1.05 18.91 16.83
C PHE A 321 0.05 19.71 15.98
N VAL A 322 -1.23 19.71 16.37
CA VAL A 322 -2.34 20.25 15.56
C VAL A 322 -2.94 21.50 16.20
N GLU A 323 -3.62 21.38 17.34
CA GLU A 323 -4.13 22.52 18.09
C GLU A 323 -4.37 22.14 19.55
N GLY A 324 -4.11 23.07 20.48
CA GLY A 324 -4.21 22.80 21.91
C GLY A 324 -4.61 24.02 22.73
N ILE A 325 -5.38 23.81 23.79
CA ILE A 325 -5.78 24.87 24.71
C ILE A 325 -4.63 25.14 25.70
N ARG A 326 -4.12 26.37 25.72
CA ARG A 326 -3.00 26.81 26.56
C ARG A 326 -3.41 28.03 27.41
N PRO A 327 -2.84 28.22 28.61
CA PRO A 327 -3.10 29.42 29.41
C PRO A 327 -2.51 30.66 28.73
N ASP A 328 -3.23 31.78 28.76
CA ASP A 328 -2.69 33.05 28.26
C ASP A 328 -1.99 33.84 29.37
N LEU A 329 -0.65 33.81 29.34
CA LEU A 329 0.21 34.47 30.32
C LEU A 329 0.36 35.99 30.08
N LYS A 330 -0.38 36.57 29.12
CA LYS A 330 -0.27 37.98 28.74
C LYS A 330 -1.18 38.93 29.54
N THR A 331 -2.16 38.42 30.29
CA THR A 331 -3.08 39.27 31.06
C THR A 331 -2.68 39.40 32.52
N ASN A 332 -2.13 40.57 32.87
CA ASN A 332 -1.76 40.95 34.24
C ASN A 332 -2.98 41.30 35.15
N ASP A 333 -4.18 40.83 34.81
CA ASP A 333 -5.41 41.04 35.58
C ASP A 333 -5.64 39.98 36.66
N GLY A 334 -4.75 38.99 36.75
CA GLY A 334 -4.85 37.87 37.69
C GLY A 334 -5.91 36.81 37.32
N LEU A 335 -6.58 36.96 36.18
CA LEU A 335 -7.57 35.99 35.70
C LEU A 335 -6.89 34.95 34.80
N LEU A 336 -6.99 33.67 35.17
CA LEU A 336 -6.52 32.58 34.33
C LEU A 336 -7.39 32.45 33.08
N ARG A 337 -6.92 33.04 31.98
CA ARG A 337 -7.54 32.93 30.66
C ARG A 337 -6.92 31.76 29.89
N TYR A 338 -7.71 31.17 29.01
CA TYR A 338 -7.26 30.14 28.08
C TYR A 338 -7.44 30.62 26.64
N LYS A 339 -6.49 30.26 25.79
CA LYS A 339 -6.49 30.50 24.34
C LYS A 339 -6.25 29.18 23.62
N LEU A 340 -6.71 29.09 22.37
CA LEU A 340 -6.29 28.05 21.46
C LEU A 340 -4.96 28.48 20.83
N GLU A 341 -3.97 27.58 20.83
CA GLU A 341 -2.73 27.75 20.06
C GLU A 341 -2.64 26.66 18.99
N ASP A 342 -2.17 27.03 17.81
CA ASP A 342 -1.92 26.09 16.72
C ASP A 342 -0.61 25.33 17.01
N GLY A 343 -0.63 24.02 16.80
CA GLY A 343 0.55 23.17 16.89
C GLY A 343 1.44 23.29 15.64
N VAL A 344 2.57 22.58 15.66
CA VAL A 344 3.61 22.72 14.61
C VAL A 344 3.13 22.38 13.19
N PHE A 345 2.24 21.39 13.05
CA PHE A 345 1.72 20.93 11.76
C PHE A 345 0.71 21.91 11.19
N LYS A 346 -0.25 22.35 12.02
CA LYS A 346 -1.30 23.31 11.63
C LYS A 346 -0.71 24.68 11.30
N THR A 347 0.28 25.14 12.06
CA THR A 347 1.04 26.37 11.77
C THR A 347 1.68 26.30 10.38
N LEU A 348 2.40 25.21 10.09
CA LEU A 348 3.08 25.03 8.82
C LEU A 348 2.10 24.89 7.64
N CYS A 349 0.94 24.25 7.84
CA CYS A 349 -0.13 24.19 6.84
C CYS A 349 -0.70 25.59 6.50
N LYS A 350 -0.82 26.49 7.48
CA LYS A 350 -1.22 27.88 7.22
C LYS A 350 -0.16 28.61 6.39
N GLU A 351 1.11 28.54 6.80
CA GLU A 351 2.21 29.19 6.07
C GLU A 351 2.37 28.67 4.63
N ALA A 352 2.14 27.37 4.41
CA ALA A 352 2.17 26.74 3.09
C ALA A 352 0.98 27.18 2.22
N LYS A 353 -0.22 27.29 2.79
CA LYS A 353 -1.42 27.78 2.09
C LYS A 353 -1.32 29.27 1.71
N GLU A 354 -0.59 30.08 2.50
CA GLU A 354 -0.30 31.48 2.18
C GLU A 354 0.78 31.66 1.10
N LYS A 355 1.65 30.67 0.89
CA LYS A 355 2.76 30.72 -0.08
C LYS A 355 2.76 29.49 -1.00
N PRO A 356 1.76 29.32 -1.90
CA PRO A 356 1.61 28.12 -2.73
C PRO A 356 2.77 27.86 -3.70
N ASN A 357 3.59 28.88 -4.01
CA ASN A 357 4.78 28.76 -4.85
C ASN A 357 6.05 28.34 -4.07
N ASP A 358 5.99 28.27 -2.75
CA ASP A 358 7.08 27.83 -1.88
C ASP A 358 6.78 26.41 -1.36
N ASN A 359 7.72 25.47 -1.53
CA ASN A 359 7.65 24.16 -0.86
C ASN A 359 8.04 24.27 0.62
N PHE A 360 7.28 23.64 1.51
CA PHE A 360 7.52 23.58 2.96
C PHE A 360 7.83 22.15 3.39
N VAL A 361 8.65 21.97 4.43
CA VAL A 361 9.01 20.64 4.93
C VAL A 361 8.85 20.55 6.45
N LEU A 362 8.08 19.57 6.90
CA LEU A 362 8.06 19.13 8.30
C LEU A 362 8.96 17.91 8.47
N ILE A 363 10.02 18.04 9.27
CA ILE A 363 10.85 16.91 9.69
C ILE A 363 10.37 16.42 11.06
N ILE A 364 10.09 15.12 11.15
CA ILE A 364 9.68 14.44 12.38
C ILE A 364 10.75 13.40 12.74
N ASP A 365 11.71 13.82 13.56
CA ASP A 365 12.82 12.97 14.00
C ASP A 365 12.34 11.96 15.05
N GLU A 366 12.80 10.71 14.96
CA GLU A 366 12.35 9.59 15.83
C GLU A 366 10.83 9.38 15.81
N ILE A 367 10.20 9.43 14.62
CA ILE A 367 8.73 9.43 14.42
C ILE A 367 8.00 8.28 15.16
N ASN A 368 8.66 7.14 15.35
CA ASN A 368 8.11 6.00 16.06
C ASN A 368 8.01 6.19 17.59
N ARG A 369 8.72 7.15 18.20
CA ARG A 369 8.76 7.35 19.67
C ARG A 369 7.49 7.97 20.30
N ALA A 370 6.50 8.35 19.50
CA ALA A 370 5.18 8.77 19.97
C ALA A 370 4.08 7.84 19.42
N ASN A 371 2.88 7.89 20.00
CA ASN A 371 1.71 7.25 19.39
C ASN A 371 1.24 8.10 18.21
N ILE A 372 1.80 7.84 17.03
CA ILE A 372 1.57 8.63 15.80
C ILE A 372 0.07 8.76 15.50
N SER A 373 -0.71 7.68 15.62
CA SER A 373 -2.16 7.71 15.36
C SER A 373 -2.92 8.61 16.34
N LYS A 374 -2.45 8.76 17.59
CA LYS A 374 -2.98 9.76 18.54
C LYS A 374 -2.50 11.18 18.22
N VAL A 375 -1.25 11.35 17.78
CA VAL A 375 -0.64 12.68 17.52
C VAL A 375 -1.21 13.33 16.26
N PHE A 376 -1.43 12.56 15.19
CA PHE A 376 -2.05 13.05 13.96
C PHE A 376 -3.57 13.14 14.05
N GLY A 377 -4.23 12.30 14.88
CA GLY A 377 -5.68 12.28 14.99
C GLY A 377 -6.37 12.04 13.64
N GLU A 378 -7.38 12.84 13.33
CA GLU A 378 -8.10 12.85 12.06
C GLU A 378 -7.21 13.23 10.85
N LEU A 379 -6.11 13.96 11.06
CA LEU A 379 -5.21 14.39 9.98
C LEU A 379 -4.42 13.24 9.37
N ILE A 380 -4.43 12.06 10.00
CA ILE A 380 -3.76 10.86 9.49
C ILE A 380 -4.23 10.48 8.08
N THR A 381 -5.45 10.83 7.67
CA THR A 381 -5.93 10.59 6.30
C THR A 381 -5.53 11.72 5.34
N LEU A 382 -5.38 12.96 5.82
CA LEU A 382 -5.12 14.13 4.97
C LEU A 382 -3.67 14.28 4.51
N ILE A 383 -2.77 13.45 5.02
CA ILE A 383 -1.37 13.39 4.54
C ILE A 383 -1.22 12.54 3.27
N GLU A 384 -2.22 11.73 2.94
CA GLU A 384 -2.33 10.99 1.67
C GLU A 384 -2.42 12.01 0.51
N GLU A 385 -1.75 11.73 -0.61
CA GLU A 385 -1.47 12.73 -1.65
C GLU A 385 -2.73 13.17 -2.41
N ASP A 386 -3.61 12.23 -2.72
CA ASP A 386 -4.88 12.42 -3.39
C ASP A 386 -5.92 13.16 -2.52
N LYS A 387 -5.75 13.17 -1.18
CA LYS A 387 -6.72 13.77 -0.24
C LYS A 387 -6.39 15.21 0.16
N ARG A 388 -5.36 15.82 -0.45
CA ARG A 388 -4.90 17.19 -0.15
C ARG A 388 -5.70 18.27 -0.85
N LEU A 389 -5.51 19.51 -0.41
CA LEU A 389 -6.13 20.69 -1.02
C LEU A 389 -5.71 20.81 -2.49
N GLY A 390 -6.69 20.85 -3.40
CA GLY A 390 -6.48 20.92 -4.86
C GLY A 390 -6.17 19.59 -5.54
N ALA A 391 -6.21 18.46 -4.84
CA ALA A 391 -6.08 17.13 -5.44
C ALA A 391 -7.46 16.54 -5.86
N ASP A 392 -7.45 15.52 -6.72
CA ASP A 392 -8.66 14.92 -7.32
C ASP A 392 -9.70 14.44 -6.29
N GLU A 393 -9.24 14.07 -5.08
CA GLU A 393 -10.06 13.51 -3.99
C GLU A 393 -9.93 14.37 -2.71
N GLU A 394 -9.81 15.70 -2.82
CA GLU A 394 -9.66 16.63 -1.68
C GLU A 394 -10.62 16.31 -0.50
N ILE A 395 -10.04 16.11 0.70
CA ILE A 395 -10.79 15.99 1.95
C ILE A 395 -10.40 17.12 2.91
N THR A 396 -11.39 17.71 3.55
CA THR A 396 -11.22 18.62 4.69
C THR A 396 -11.93 18.08 5.94
N VAL A 397 -11.43 18.40 7.13
CA VAL A 397 -11.97 17.96 8.43
C VAL A 397 -12.18 19.13 9.38
N GLN A 398 -13.18 19.04 10.26
CA GLN A 398 -13.41 20.04 11.30
C GLN A 398 -12.65 19.68 12.58
N LEU A 399 -11.67 20.51 12.94
CA LEU A 399 -10.81 20.26 14.09
C LEU A 399 -11.60 20.44 15.42
N PRO A 400 -11.40 19.55 16.41
CA PRO A 400 -12.29 19.40 17.56
C PRO A 400 -12.24 20.54 18.59
N TYR A 401 -11.20 21.39 18.60
CA TYR A 401 -11.09 22.51 19.55
C TYR A 401 -11.50 23.85 18.91
N SER A 402 -11.06 24.16 17.68
CA SER A 402 -11.45 25.41 16.97
C SER A 402 -12.88 25.38 16.47
N ARG A 403 -13.34 24.28 15.84
CA ARG A 403 -14.72 24.08 15.35
C ARG A 403 -15.28 25.20 14.45
N ALA A 404 -14.41 25.97 13.80
CA ALA A 404 -14.77 27.18 13.06
C ALA A 404 -14.64 27.01 11.55
N ASP A 405 -13.48 26.53 11.11
CA ASP A 405 -13.09 26.40 9.70
C ASP A 405 -12.75 24.93 9.37
N ASP A 406 -13.07 24.51 8.15
CA ASP A 406 -12.66 23.22 7.63
C ASP A 406 -11.15 23.22 7.31
N PHE A 407 -10.41 22.25 7.88
CA PHE A 407 -8.96 22.14 7.74
C PHE A 407 -8.60 21.10 6.67
N GLY A 408 -7.66 21.45 5.79
CA GLY A 408 -7.08 20.56 4.78
C GLY A 408 -5.57 20.78 4.67
N VAL A 409 -4.85 19.74 4.23
CA VAL A 409 -3.39 19.76 4.09
C VAL A 409 -3.00 20.30 2.71
N PRO A 410 -2.10 21.31 2.62
CA PRO A 410 -1.64 21.82 1.32
C PRO A 410 -0.81 20.80 0.52
N PRO A 411 -0.80 20.91 -0.83
CA PRO A 411 0.00 20.03 -1.68
C PRO A 411 1.50 20.33 -1.55
N ASN A 412 1.88 21.61 -1.38
CA ASN A 412 3.25 22.09 -1.22
C ASN A 412 3.89 21.81 0.16
N LEU A 413 3.31 20.92 0.98
CA LEU A 413 3.83 20.52 2.29
C LEU A 413 4.36 19.06 2.25
N TYR A 414 5.66 18.90 2.47
CA TYR A 414 6.33 17.61 2.51
C TYR A 414 6.60 17.17 3.96
N ILE A 415 6.40 15.89 4.27
CA ILE A 415 6.63 15.33 5.60
C ILE A 415 7.76 14.30 5.54
N ILE A 416 8.84 14.52 6.31
CA ILE A 416 9.98 13.60 6.38
C ILE A 416 10.15 13.07 7.81
N GLY A 417 9.65 11.86 8.07
CA GLY A 417 9.94 11.13 9.29
C GLY A 417 11.36 10.56 9.30
N THR A 418 11.97 10.40 10.48
CA THR A 418 13.17 9.57 10.67
C THR A 418 12.89 8.46 11.68
N MET A 419 13.50 7.29 11.50
CA MET A 419 13.36 6.16 12.43
C MET A 419 14.69 5.42 12.65
N ASN A 420 15.05 5.17 13.91
CA ASN A 420 16.09 4.21 14.28
C ASN A 420 15.52 2.79 14.39
N THR A 421 16.01 1.85 13.56
CA THR A 421 15.55 0.44 13.57
C THR A 421 16.13 -0.40 14.70
N ALA A 422 17.12 0.12 15.45
CA ALA A 422 17.69 -0.57 16.60
C ALA A 422 16.78 -0.54 17.84
N ASP A 423 15.81 0.37 17.90
CA ASP A 423 14.96 0.61 19.07
C ASP A 423 13.83 -0.44 19.18
N ARG A 424 14.21 -1.68 19.54
CA ARG A 424 13.32 -2.84 19.69
C ARG A 424 12.17 -2.67 20.69
N SER A 425 12.19 -1.62 21.51
CA SER A 425 11.18 -1.30 22.53
C SER A 425 10.04 -0.43 22.03
N ILE A 426 10.10 0.04 20.78
CA ILE A 426 9.11 0.95 20.20
C ILE A 426 8.08 0.15 19.38
N ALA A 427 6.81 0.56 19.45
CA ALA A 427 5.72 -0.09 18.73
C ALA A 427 6.00 -0.18 17.23
N MET A 428 5.60 -1.32 16.63
CA MET A 428 5.60 -1.44 15.17
C MET A 428 4.69 -0.36 14.57
N LEU A 429 5.22 0.43 13.63
CA LEU A 429 4.43 1.39 12.86
C LEU A 429 3.20 0.70 12.27
N ASP A 430 2.03 1.24 12.62
CA ASP A 430 0.69 0.81 12.22
C ASP A 430 0.62 0.56 10.71
N THR A 431 -0.04 -0.51 10.29
CA THR A 431 -0.32 -0.78 8.87
C THR A 431 -1.04 0.39 8.21
N ALA A 432 -1.91 1.09 8.95
CA ALA A 432 -2.59 2.30 8.50
C ALA A 432 -1.66 3.52 8.36
N LEU A 433 -0.44 3.50 8.88
CA LEU A 433 0.62 4.48 8.60
C LEU A 433 1.57 4.01 7.51
N ARG A 434 1.85 2.69 7.44
CA ARG A 434 2.72 2.10 6.42
C ARG A 434 2.23 2.33 4.98
N ARG A 435 0.92 2.51 4.77
CA ARG A 435 0.33 2.86 3.47
C ARG A 435 0.46 4.36 3.09
N ARG A 436 0.84 5.23 4.04
CA ARG A 436 0.72 6.71 3.95
C ARG A 436 2.05 7.44 3.87
N PHE A 437 3.14 6.72 4.07
CA PHE A 437 4.50 7.22 3.94
C PHE A 437 5.25 6.26 3.02
N SER A 438 6.07 6.78 2.12
CA SER A 438 7.09 5.94 1.46
C SER A 438 8.19 5.57 2.47
N PHE A 439 8.75 4.37 2.37
CA PHE A 439 9.76 3.88 3.32
C PHE A 439 11.10 3.71 2.62
N ARG A 440 12.09 4.52 3.01
CA ARG A 440 13.43 4.52 2.41
C ARG A 440 14.48 4.15 3.44
N GLU A 441 15.19 3.06 3.19
CA GLU A 441 16.26 2.58 4.06
C GLU A 441 17.56 3.36 3.84
N ILE A 442 18.23 3.69 4.94
CA ILE A 442 19.51 4.37 5.00
C ILE A 442 20.48 3.48 5.79
N MET A 443 21.14 2.58 5.06
CA MET A 443 22.16 1.67 5.59
C MET A 443 23.49 2.37 5.89
N PRO A 444 24.39 1.77 6.70
CA PRO A 444 25.75 2.26 6.82
C PRO A 444 26.47 2.11 5.47
N ASP A 445 27.29 3.10 5.11
CA ASP A 445 28.18 3.06 3.95
C ASP A 445 29.63 2.88 4.43
N PRO A 446 30.23 1.67 4.29
CA PRO A 446 31.59 1.43 4.71
C PRO A 446 32.65 2.16 3.88
N SER A 447 32.31 2.74 2.72
CA SER A 447 33.25 3.49 1.88
C SER A 447 33.52 4.92 2.36
N LEU A 448 32.87 5.33 3.45
CA LEU A 448 33.06 6.62 4.12
C LEU A 448 33.98 6.54 5.36
N LEU A 449 34.68 5.42 5.54
CA LEU A 449 35.65 5.14 6.60
C LEU A 449 37.08 5.12 6.05
#